data_AF-A0A7J6T848-F1
#
_entry.id   AF-A0A7J6T848-F1
#
_cell.length_a   1.000
_cell.length_b   1.000
_cell.length_c   1.000
_cell.angle_alpha   90.00
_cell.angle_beta   90.00
_cell.angle_gamma   90.00
#
_symmetry.space_group_name_H-M   'P 1'
#
loop_
_entity.id
_entity.type
_entity.pdbx_description
1 polymer ?
#
loop_
_entity_poly.entity_id
_entity_poly.type
_entity_poly.pdbx_seq_one_letter_code
_entity_poly.pdbx_strand_id
1 'polypeptide(L)'
;MLSRIFPRLSPRVSALPTPVTTMSQRSHIFTPMDWMFYYFPNYSRDKVALMARQIKIHFAIGFALVFFVYHPPYKGADYENFHKSPLYWYKYNKLERSGQLQENLRIKRDWFYDEDPNAS
;
A
#
# COMPACT_ATOMS: atom_id res chain seq x y z
N MET A 1 34.48 -21.59 -60.01
CA MET A 1 35.00 -21.50 -58.63
C MET A 1 34.17 -20.48 -57.88
N LEU A 2 33.53 -20.87 -56.76
CA LEU A 2 33.12 -20.02 -55.63
C LEU A 2 32.06 -20.81 -54.84
N SER A 3 32.52 -21.74 -54.01
CA SER A 3 31.66 -22.41 -53.06
C SER A 3 32.29 -22.31 -51.68
N ARG A 4 31.46 -21.87 -50.72
CA ARG A 4 31.55 -22.10 -49.26
C ARG A 4 32.52 -21.23 -48.49
N ILE A 5 32.01 -20.12 -47.94
CA ILE A 5 32.32 -19.69 -46.56
C ILE A 5 31.08 -19.01 -45.97
N PHE A 6 30.12 -19.81 -45.47
CA PHE A 6 29.16 -19.33 -44.48
C PHE A 6 29.41 -20.13 -43.19
N PRO A 7 29.90 -19.52 -42.11
CA PRO A 7 30.05 -20.23 -40.85
C PRO A 7 28.65 -20.59 -40.31
N ARG A 8 28.40 -21.88 -40.10
CA ARG A 8 27.22 -22.35 -39.34
C ARG A 8 27.35 -21.85 -37.91
N LEU A 9 26.51 -20.89 -37.53
CA LEU A 9 26.29 -20.54 -36.13
C LEU A 9 25.59 -21.72 -35.44
N SER A 10 26.38 -22.58 -34.80
CA SER A 10 25.83 -23.58 -33.89
C SER A 10 25.26 -22.84 -32.67
N PRO A 11 24.03 -23.13 -32.21
CA PRO A 11 23.49 -22.50 -31.02
C PRO A 11 24.38 -22.86 -29.83
N ARG A 12 25.00 -21.86 -29.19
CA ARG A 12 25.66 -22.05 -27.90
C ARG A 12 24.59 -22.48 -26.91
N VAL A 13 24.60 -23.74 -26.52
CA VAL A 13 23.90 -24.20 -25.32
C VAL A 13 24.58 -23.50 -24.14
N SER A 14 23.96 -22.44 -23.62
CA SER A 14 24.45 -21.75 -22.44
C SER A 14 24.28 -22.69 -21.25
N ALA A 15 25.36 -23.39 -20.88
CA ALA A 15 25.40 -24.13 -19.63
C ALA A 15 25.14 -23.13 -18.49
N LEU A 16 24.20 -23.47 -17.61
CA LEU A 16 23.92 -22.64 -16.44
C LEU A 16 25.19 -22.59 -15.58
N PRO A 17 25.55 -21.41 -15.03
CA PRO A 17 26.76 -21.27 -14.24
C PRO A 17 26.68 -22.17 -13.00
N THR A 18 27.81 -22.80 -12.65
CA THR A 18 27.98 -23.72 -11.52
C THR A 18 27.29 -23.31 -10.20
N PRO A 19 27.31 -22.04 -9.76
CA PRO A 19 26.57 -21.62 -8.55
C PRO A 19 25.05 -21.81 -8.62
N VAL A 20 24.45 -21.82 -9.81
CA VAL A 20 23.03 -22.11 -10.01
C VAL A 20 22.74 -23.60 -9.83
N THR A 21 23.64 -24.47 -10.28
CA THR A 21 23.51 -25.93 -10.13
C THR A 21 23.81 -26.43 -8.71
N THR A 22 24.59 -25.69 -7.92
CA THR A 22 25.00 -26.09 -6.56
C THR A 22 24.26 -25.36 -5.44
N MET A 23 23.27 -24.53 -5.76
CA MET A 23 22.55 -23.76 -4.75
C MET A 23 21.67 -24.69 -3.90
N SER A 24 22.18 -25.10 -2.74
CA SER A 24 21.40 -25.79 -1.71
C SER A 24 20.33 -24.81 -1.20
N GLN A 25 19.07 -25.09 -1.51
CA GLN A 25 17.92 -24.28 -1.13
C GLN A 25 17.64 -24.44 0.38
N ARG A 26 18.47 -23.82 1.21
CA ARG A 26 18.23 -23.68 2.66
C ARG A 26 17.59 -22.33 2.94
N SER A 27 16.30 -22.20 2.66
CA SER A 27 15.49 -21.13 3.25
C SER A 27 14.42 -21.76 4.11
N HIS A 28 14.61 -21.67 5.43
CA HIS A 28 13.53 -21.91 6.38
C HIS A 28 12.38 -20.93 6.07
N ILE A 29 11.17 -21.46 6.07
CA ILE A 29 9.92 -20.74 5.82
C ILE A 29 9.65 -19.82 7.02
N PHE A 30 10.36 -18.71 7.12
CA PHE A 30 10.12 -17.72 8.18
C PHE A 30 9.80 -16.35 7.62
N THR A 31 10.14 -16.07 6.35
CA THR A 31 9.79 -14.80 5.72
C THR A 31 8.65 -14.96 4.71
N PRO A 32 7.64 -14.06 4.71
CA PRO A 32 6.57 -14.06 3.70
C PRO A 32 7.09 -14.04 2.26
N MET A 33 8.32 -13.56 2.06
CA MET A 33 9.00 -13.58 0.75
C MET A 33 9.30 -15.00 0.28
N ASP A 34 9.61 -15.95 1.16
CA ASP A 34 9.83 -17.35 0.78
C ASP A 34 8.56 -17.98 0.17
N TRP A 35 7.37 -17.64 0.68
CA TRP A 35 6.10 -18.10 0.09
C TRP A 35 5.91 -17.64 -1.35
N MET A 36 6.42 -16.45 -1.70
CA MET A 36 6.35 -15.99 -3.09
C MET A 36 7.17 -16.86 -4.04
N PHE A 37 8.27 -17.46 -3.58
CA PHE A 37 9.07 -18.41 -4.37
C PHE A 37 8.38 -19.77 -4.54
N TYR A 38 7.62 -20.21 -3.54
CA TYR A 38 6.89 -21.49 -3.61
C TYR A 38 5.60 -21.41 -4.44
N TYR A 39 4.77 -20.38 -4.22
CA TYR A 39 3.44 -20.30 -4.84
C TYR A 39 3.40 -19.52 -6.16
N PHE A 40 4.38 -18.65 -6.40
CA PHE A 40 4.40 -17.80 -7.60
C PHE A 40 5.73 -17.89 -8.37
N PRO A 41 6.17 -19.09 -8.79
CA PRO A 41 7.51 -19.33 -9.33
C PRO A 41 7.84 -18.49 -10.58
N ASN A 42 6.85 -18.12 -11.39
CA ASN A 42 7.04 -17.25 -12.56
C ASN A 42 7.24 -15.77 -12.19
N TYR A 43 6.73 -15.35 -11.03
CA TYR A 43 6.84 -13.99 -10.53
C TYR A 43 8.16 -13.77 -9.76
N SER A 44 8.69 -14.83 -9.15
CA SER A 44 9.79 -14.81 -8.18
C SER A 44 10.99 -15.67 -8.61
N ARG A 45 11.13 -16.04 -9.89
CA ARG A 45 12.21 -16.94 -10.36
C ARG A 45 13.63 -16.52 -9.95
N ASP A 46 13.86 -15.23 -9.73
CA ASP A 46 15.11 -14.66 -9.21
C ASP A 46 14.83 -13.71 -8.03
N LYS A 47 15.61 -13.85 -6.96
CA LYS A 47 15.54 -13.01 -5.75
C LYS A 47 15.79 -11.54 -6.08
N VAL A 48 16.73 -11.25 -6.97
CA VAL A 48 17.05 -9.87 -7.36
C VAL A 48 15.90 -9.26 -8.17
N ALA A 49 15.37 -10.01 -9.13
CA ALA A 49 14.21 -9.57 -9.91
C ALA A 49 12.95 -9.36 -9.04
N LEU A 50 12.73 -10.21 -8.04
CA LEU A 50 11.62 -10.05 -7.10
C LEU A 50 11.76 -8.77 -6.28
N MET A 51 12.94 -8.50 -5.72
CA MET A 51 13.19 -7.28 -4.95
C MET A 51 13.01 -6.02 -5.80
N ALA A 52 13.53 -6.02 -7.04
CA ALA A 52 13.36 -4.90 -7.96
C ALA A 52 11.88 -4.65 -8.33
N ARG A 53 11.07 -5.71 -8.49
CA ARG A 53 9.62 -5.60 -8.71
C ARG A 53 8.90 -5.07 -7.48
N GLN A 54 9.27 -5.56 -6.30
CA GLN A 54 8.67 -5.10 -5.05
C GLN A 54 8.92 -3.61 -4.81
N ILE A 55 10.14 -3.11 -5.04
CA ILE A 55 10.43 -1.67 -4.92
C ILE A 55 9.51 -0.83 -5.81
N LYS A 56 9.28 -1.25 -7.06
CA LYS A 56 8.36 -0.57 -7.98
C LYS A 56 6.92 -0.57 -7.48
N ILE A 57 6.47 -1.70 -6.95
CA ILE A 57 5.12 -1.84 -6.38
C ILE A 57 4.95 -0.97 -5.15
N HIS A 58 5.91 -1.00 -4.22
CA HIS A 58 5.86 -0.18 -3.01
C HIS A 58 5.90 1.31 -3.35
N PHE A 59 6.71 1.70 -4.33
CA PHE A 59 6.72 3.07 -4.84
C PHE A 59 5.37 3.46 -5.43
N ALA A 60 4.78 2.63 -6.29
CA ALA A 60 3.47 2.92 -6.91
C ALA A 60 2.35 3.02 -5.87
N ILE A 61 2.32 2.10 -4.89
CA ILE A 61 1.33 2.11 -3.81
C ILE A 61 1.51 3.34 -2.92
N GLY A 62 2.74 3.63 -2.51
CA GLY A 62 3.04 4.82 -1.69
C GLY A 62 2.70 6.12 -2.42
N PHE A 63 3.03 6.21 -3.71
CA PHE A 63 2.66 7.34 -4.55
C PHE A 63 1.14 7.50 -4.67
N ALA A 64 0.41 6.42 -4.95
CA ALA A 64 -1.04 6.43 -5.03
C ALA A 64 -1.69 6.83 -3.69
N LEU A 65 -1.16 6.35 -2.58
CA LEU A 65 -1.63 6.70 -1.24
C LEU A 65 -1.47 8.20 -0.99
N VAL A 66 -0.31 8.77 -1.29
CA VAL A 66 -0.09 10.22 -1.14
C VAL A 66 -1.02 10.99 -2.08
N PHE A 67 -1.05 10.68 -3.38
CA PHE A 67 -1.79 11.46 -4.37
C PHE A 67 -3.31 11.28 -4.31
N PHE A 68 -3.85 10.15 -3.89
CA PHE A 68 -5.30 9.96 -3.87
C PHE A 68 -5.89 10.11 -2.46
N VAL A 69 -5.11 9.80 -1.42
CA VAL A 69 -5.60 9.78 -0.04
C VAL A 69 -5.16 11.00 0.74
N TYR A 70 -3.89 11.42 0.68
CA TYR A 70 -3.36 12.43 1.59
C TYR A 70 -3.03 13.79 0.97
N HIS A 71 -3.07 13.92 -0.36
CA HIS A 71 -2.78 15.19 -1.03
C HIS A 71 -3.71 16.35 -0.66
N PRO A 72 -5.03 16.16 -0.38
CA PRO A 72 -5.90 17.27 -0.07
C PRO A 72 -5.55 17.83 1.33
N PRO A 73 -5.45 19.15 1.48
CA PRO A 73 -5.20 19.76 2.78
C PRO A 73 -6.28 19.33 3.78
N TYR A 74 -5.86 19.01 5.00
CA TYR A 74 -6.71 18.54 6.11
C TYR A 74 -7.36 17.16 5.93
N LYS A 75 -7.11 16.41 4.84
CA LYS A 75 -7.65 15.05 4.70
C LYS A 75 -7.06 14.12 5.77
N GLY A 76 -7.89 13.73 6.73
CA GLY A 76 -7.52 12.93 7.91
C GLY A 76 -7.23 13.73 9.19
N ALA A 77 -7.26 15.06 9.15
CA ALA A 77 -7.10 15.97 10.30
C ALA A 77 -8.22 17.02 10.40
N ASP A 78 -9.23 16.91 9.56
CA ASP A 78 -10.40 17.78 9.53
C ASP A 78 -11.33 17.48 10.71
N TYR A 79 -11.73 18.52 11.45
CA TYR A 79 -12.63 18.41 12.62
C TYR A 79 -13.99 17.83 12.25
N GLU A 80 -14.43 18.01 11.00
CA GLU A 80 -15.71 17.47 10.51
C GLU A 80 -15.66 15.96 10.23
N ASN A 81 -14.48 15.44 9.92
CA ASN A 81 -14.27 14.06 9.45
C ASN A 81 -13.47 13.19 10.44
N PHE A 82 -13.44 13.56 11.73
CA PHE A 82 -12.82 12.72 12.75
C PHE A 82 -13.48 11.34 12.80
N HIS A 83 -12.64 10.30 12.89
CA HIS A 83 -13.12 8.94 13.03
C HIS A 83 -13.99 8.79 14.29
N LYS A 84 -15.29 8.61 14.08
CA LYS A 84 -16.27 8.35 15.13
C LYS A 84 -16.20 6.88 15.53
N SER A 85 -15.89 6.62 16.80
CA SER A 85 -15.85 5.24 17.32
C SER A 85 -17.24 4.59 17.33
N PRO A 86 -17.34 3.25 17.32
CA PRO A 86 -18.64 2.57 17.43
C PRO A 86 -19.44 2.98 18.67
N LEU A 87 -18.75 3.26 19.78
CA LEU A 87 -19.37 3.73 21.03
C LEU A 87 -19.96 5.14 20.87
N TYR A 88 -19.30 6.02 20.11
CA TYR A 88 -19.84 7.33 19.78
C TYR A 88 -21.18 7.19 19.07
N TRP A 89 -21.26 6.37 18.04
CA TRP A 89 -22.50 6.12 17.29
C TRP A 89 -23.60 5.54 18.16
N TYR A 90 -23.26 4.59 19.04
CA TYR A 90 -24.23 4.02 19.99
C TYR A 90 -24.84 5.09 20.90
N LYS A 91 -24.01 5.97 21.48
CA LYS A 91 -24.49 7.06 22.35
C LYS A 91 -25.28 8.11 21.58
N TYR A 92 -24.80 8.49 20.40
CA TYR A 92 -25.48 9.44 19.52
C TYR A 92 -26.90 8.95 19.20
N ASN A 93 -27.03 7.73 18.69
CA ASN A 93 -28.32 7.13 18.34
C ASN A 93 -29.25 6.98 19.54
N LYS A 94 -28.71 6.69 20.74
CA LYS A 94 -29.51 6.63 21.96
C LYS A 94 -30.08 7.99 22.35
N LEU A 95 -29.28 9.05 22.23
CA LEU A 95 -29.69 10.43 22.53
C LEU A 95 -30.65 11.00 21.50
N GLU A 96 -30.45 10.64 20.22
CA GLU A 96 -31.35 11.01 19.14
C GLU A 96 -32.74 10.41 19.36
N ARG A 97 -32.81 9.10 19.65
CA ARG A 97 -34.07 8.40 19.93
C ARG A 97 -34.79 8.91 21.18
N SER A 98 -34.05 9.36 22.19
CA SER A 98 -34.65 9.91 23.41
C SER A 98 -35.07 11.37 23.25
N GLY A 99 -34.82 12.02 22.12
CA GLY A 99 -35.06 13.45 21.89
C GLY A 99 -34.14 14.38 22.70
N GLN A 100 -33.22 13.83 23.50
CA GLN A 100 -32.29 14.59 24.33
C GLN A 100 -31.11 15.13 23.52
N LEU A 101 -30.92 14.67 22.29
CA LEU A 101 -29.84 15.15 21.43
C LEU A 101 -29.97 16.65 21.15
N GLN A 102 -31.15 17.13 20.75
CA GLN A 102 -31.37 18.55 20.46
C GLN A 102 -31.06 19.43 21.67
N GLU A 103 -31.54 19.06 22.86
CA GLU A 103 -31.33 19.84 24.07
C GLU A 103 -29.85 19.86 24.48
N ASN A 104 -29.15 18.73 24.34
CA ASN A 104 -27.72 18.67 24.59
C ASN A 104 -26.90 19.47 23.58
N LEU A 105 -27.33 19.53 22.31
CA LEU A 105 -26.68 20.35 21.29
C LEU A 105 -26.94 21.84 21.54
N ARG A 106 -28.14 22.22 21.99
CA ARG A 106 -28.49 23.61 22.33
C ARG A 106 -27.58 24.21 23.42
N ILE A 107 -27.21 23.41 24.42
CA ILE A 107 -26.37 23.85 25.53
C ILE A 107 -24.88 23.85 25.16
N LYS A 108 -24.48 23.03 24.17
CA LYS A 108 -23.09 22.93 23.75
C LYS A 108 -22.73 24.12 22.87
N ARG A 109 -21.64 24.78 23.23
CA ARG A 109 -21.07 25.89 22.48
C ARG A 109 -20.28 25.31 21.29
N ASP A 110 -20.64 25.71 20.08
CA ASP A 110 -20.02 25.19 18.85
C ASP A 110 -18.66 25.84 18.54
N TRP A 111 -18.38 27.03 19.10
CA TRP A 111 -17.21 27.84 18.77
C TRP A 111 -16.44 28.26 20.03
N PHE A 112 -15.11 28.16 20.00
CA PHE A 112 -14.32 28.51 21.19
C PHE A 112 -14.23 30.02 21.42
N TYR A 113 -14.18 30.80 20.35
CA TYR A 113 -14.13 32.26 20.39
C TYR A 113 -15.54 32.86 20.26
N ASP A 114 -15.76 33.99 20.93
CA ASP A 114 -16.96 34.79 20.68
C ASP A 114 -16.85 35.34 19.25
N GLU A 115 -17.96 35.40 18.51
CA GLU A 115 -18.00 36.08 17.22
C GLU A 115 -17.57 37.53 17.46
N ASP A 116 -16.40 37.91 16.92
CA ASP A 116 -15.92 39.27 17.04
C ASP A 116 -16.94 40.18 16.32
N PRO A 117 -17.59 41.14 17.02
CA PRO A 117 -18.64 41.98 16.42
C PRO A 117 -18.12 42.86 15.27
N ASN A 118 -16.81 42.88 15.01
CA ASN A 118 -16.19 43.62 13.93
C ASN A 118 -15.56 42.73 12.83
N ALA A 119 -15.70 41.40 12.90
CA ALA A 119 -15.25 40.52 11.83
C ALA A 119 -16.21 40.64 10.63
N SER A 120 -15.74 41.34 9.59
CA SER A 120 -16.42 41.55 8.30
C SER A 120 -15.81 40.68 7.22
#